data_AF-A0A9E5QXU9-F1
#
_entry.id   AF-A0A9E5QXU9-F1
#
_cell.length_a   1.000
_cell.length_b   1.000
_cell.length_c   1.000
_cell.angle_alpha   90.00
_cell.angle_beta   90.00
_cell.angle_gamma   90.00
#
_symmetry.space_group_name_H-M   'P 1'
#
loop_
_entity.id
_entity.type
_entity.pdbx_description
1 polymer ?
#
loop_
_entity_poly.entity_id
_entity_poly.type
_entity_poly.pdbx_seq_one_letter_code
_entity_poly.pdbx_strand_id
1 'polypeptide(L)' 'MPQVAVIYHSGRGHTAKMAEAVAAGASSVPGTTVKLLAIVGADISEGRYSNDEVFCHPRR' A
#
# COMPACT_ATOMS: atom_id res chain seq x y z
N MET A 1 1.88 18.36 -2.73
CA MET A 1 0.79 17.45 -2.33
C MET A 1 1.38 16.28 -1.55
N PRO A 2 0.89 15.98 -0.34
CA PRO A 2 1.34 14.81 0.42
C PRO A 2 0.96 13.51 -0.29
N GLN A 3 1.87 12.53 -0.28
CA GLN A 3 1.62 11.18 -0.77
C GLN A 3 1.73 10.18 0.39
N VAL A 4 0.72 9.33 0.53
CA VAL A 4 0.67 8.28 1.55
C VAL A 4 0.47 6.94 0.85
N ALA A 5 1.38 5.99 1.09
CA ALA A 5 1.21 4.61 0.66
C ALA A 5 0.94 3.74 1.89
N VAL A 6 -0.18 3.01 1.87
CA VAL A 6 -0.54 2.01 2.87
C VAL A 6 -0.22 0.64 2.28
N ILE A 7 0.92 0.09 2.69
CA ILE A 7 1.42 -1.21 2.20
C ILE A 7 1.15 -2.25 3.30
N TYR A 8 0.50 -3.36 2.95
CA TYR A 8 0.14 -4.38 3.94
C TYR A 8 0.16 -5.80 3.36
N HIS A 9 0.27 -6.79 4.25
CA HIS A 9 -0.02 -8.19 3.94
C HIS A 9 -1.18 -8.67 4.81
N SER A 10 -2.06 -9.53 4.28
CA SER A 10 -3.11 -10.15 5.09
C SER A 10 -3.44 -11.57 4.63
N GLY A 11 -3.14 -12.56 5.46
CA GLY A 11 -3.49 -13.96 5.18
C GLY A 11 -4.97 -14.29 5.36
N ARG A 12 -5.69 -13.58 6.25
CA ARG A 12 -7.13 -13.82 6.57
C ARG A 12 -8.02 -12.58 6.45
N GLY A 13 -7.49 -11.48 5.92
CA GLY A 13 -8.26 -10.26 5.63
C GLY A 13 -8.49 -9.29 6.79
N HIS A 14 -8.14 -9.62 8.04
CA HIS A 14 -8.29 -8.69 9.17
C HIS A 14 -7.42 -7.44 8.99
N THR A 15 -6.15 -7.64 8.62
CA THR A 15 -5.22 -6.54 8.30
C THR A 15 -5.69 -5.75 7.08
N ALA A 16 -6.34 -6.40 6.11
CA ALA A 16 -6.88 -5.70 4.94
C ALA A 16 -7.94 -4.67 5.35
N LYS A 17 -8.90 -5.07 6.20
CA LYS A 17 -9.91 -4.16 6.74
C LYS A 17 -9.31 -3.00 7.53
N MET A 18 -8.25 -3.26 8.29
CA MET A 18 -7.53 -2.19 9.00
C MET A 18 -6.83 -1.23 8.01
N ALA A 19 -6.19 -1.76 6.98
CA ALA A 19 -5.49 -0.98 5.96
C ALA A 19 -6.47 -0.10 5.15
N GLU A 20 -7.65 -0.63 4.83
CA GLU A 20 -8.75 0.13 4.22
C GLU A 20 -9.19 1.31 5.10
N ALA A 21 -9.36 1.09 6.41
CA ALA A 21 -9.73 2.15 7.35
C ALA A 21 -8.64 3.23 7.47
N VAL A 22 -7.37 2.84 7.48
CA VAL A 22 -6.23 3.78 7.47
C VAL A 22 -6.20 4.60 6.18
N ALA A 23 -6.38 3.94 5.01
CA ALA A 23 -6.41 4.63 3.74
C ALA A 23 -7.57 5.61 3.62
N ALA A 24 -8.75 5.25 4.14
CA ALA A 24 -9.91 6.13 4.22
C ALA A 24 -9.64 7.35 5.10
N GLY A 25 -9.04 7.15 6.29
CA GLY A 25 -8.64 8.23 7.18
C GLY A 25 -7.62 9.19 6.53
N ALA A 26 -6.58 8.65 5.88
CA ALA A 26 -5.59 9.47 5.18
C ALA A 26 -6.21 10.26 4.00
N SER A 27 -7.16 9.66 3.29
CA SER A 27 -7.84 10.28 2.14
C SER A 27 -8.78 11.42 2.57
N SER A 28 -9.19 11.47 3.84
CA SER A 28 -10.01 12.55 4.37
C SER A 28 -9.29 13.90 4.48
N VAL A 29 -7.95 13.90 4.42
CA VAL A 29 -7.14 15.12 4.52
C VAL A 29 -7.03 15.80 3.14
N PRO A 30 -7.52 17.04 2.98
CA PRO A 30 -7.51 17.73 1.69
C PRO A 30 -6.12 17.80 1.04
N GLY A 31 -6.05 17.51 -0.26
CA GLY A 31 -4.80 17.55 -1.03
C GLY A 31 -3.87 16.34 -0.85
N THR A 32 -4.27 15.33 -0.07
CA THR A 32 -3.52 14.08 0.13
C THR A 32 -3.85 13.08 -0.97
N THR A 33 -2.82 12.47 -1.57
CA THR A 33 -2.98 11.32 -2.47
C THR A 33 -2.63 10.04 -1.73
N VAL A 34 -3.56 9.09 -1.68
CA VAL A 34 -3.39 7.83 -0.95
C VAL A 34 -3.37 6.65 -1.91
N LYS A 35 -2.44 5.72 -1.71
CA LYS A 35 -2.40 4.42 -2.38
C LYS A 35 -2.51 3.31 -1.35
N LEU A 36 -3.34 2.31 -1.63
CA LEU A 36 -3.48 1.10 -0.83
C LEU A 36 -2.92 -0.08 -1.64
N LEU A 37 -1.89 -0.73 -1.12
CA LEU A 37 -1.11 -1.75 -1.84
C LEU A 37 -1.01 -3.02 -0.98
N ALA A 38 -1.49 -4.14 -1.51
CA ALA A 38 -1.41 -5.43 -0.85
C ALA A 38 -0.18 -6.21 -1.34
N ILE A 39 0.59 -6.78 -0.41
CA ILE A 39 1.65 -7.75 -0.69
C ILE A 39 1.03 -9.14 -0.67
N VAL A 40 1.08 -9.81 -1.82
CA VAL A 40 0.64 -11.18 -2.03
C VAL A 40 1.83 -12.11 -2.29
N GLY A 41 1.65 -13.41 -2.09
CA GLY A 41 2.71 -14.39 -2.34
C GLY A 41 3.21 -14.36 -3.79
N ALA A 42 2.38 -13.95 -4.75
CA ALA A 42 2.76 -13.80 -6.15
C ALA A 42 3.79 -12.68 -6.38
N ASP A 43 3.92 -11.73 -5.45
CA ASP A 43 4.97 -10.69 -5.53
C ASP A 43 6.35 -11.22 -5.13
N ILE A 44 6.46 -12.48 -4.68
CA ILE A 44 7.71 -13.08 -4.19
C ILE A 44 8.11 -14.22 -5.12
N SER A 45 9.21 -14.04 -5.86
CA SER A 45 9.81 -15.06 -6.73
C SER A 45 11.21 -15.41 -6.23
N GLU A 46 11.50 -16.69 -5.96
CA GLU A 46 12.82 -17.16 -5.49
C GLU A 46 13.36 -16.37 -4.28
N GLY A 47 12.47 -16.00 -3.35
CA GLY A 47 12.82 -15.21 -2.17
C GLY A 47 13.06 -13.71 -2.44
N ARG A 48 12.81 -13.24 -3.67
CA ARG A 48 12.92 -11.83 -4.06
C ARG A 48 11.54 -11.22 -4.27
N TYR A 49 11.35 -10.03 -3.72
CA TYR A 49 10.15 -9.24 -3.95
C TYR A 49 10.22 -8.53 -5.30
N SER A 50 9.14 -8.59 -6.08
CA SER A 50 9.00 -7.99 -7.42
C SER A 50 7.62 -7.34 -7.54
N ASN A 51 7.53 -6.07 -7.12
CA ASN A 51 6.37 -5.22 -7.35
C ASN A 51 6.83 -3.75 -7.27
N ASP A 52 6.93 -3.12 -8.43
CA ASP A 52 7.46 -1.77 -8.56
C ASP A 52 6.50 -0.69 -8.02
N GLU A 53 5.21 -1.02 -7.84
CA GLU A 53 4.22 -0.07 -7.33
C GLU A 53 4.43 0.25 -5.84
N VAL A 54 5.02 -0.69 -5.09
CA VAL A 54 5.35 -0.54 -3.66
C VAL A 54 6.60 0.32 -3.47
N PHE A 55 7.52 0.32 -4.42
CA PHE A 55 8.68 1.19 -4.34
C PHE A 55 8.31 2.63 -4.65
N CYS A 56 8.58 3.51 -3.68
CA CYS A 56 8.42 4.94 -3.86
C CYS A 56 9.45 5.43 -4.89
N HIS A 57 8.99 5.61 -6.13
CA HIS A 57 9.77 6.27 -7.17
C HIS A 57 9.65 7.78 -6.97
N PRO A 58 10.75 8.50 -6.67
CA PRO A 58 10.72 9.96 -6.73
C PRO A 58 10.41 10.34 -8.18
N ARG A 59 9.24 10.93 -8.43
CA ARG A 59 8.96 11.51 -9.74
C ARG A 59 9.95 12.68 -9.92
N ARG A 60 10.80 12.57 -10.96
CA ARG A 60 11.62 13.68 -11.45
C ARG A 60 10.75 14.86 -11.86
#